data_AF-A0A0N0NHC3-F1
#
_entry.id   AF-A0A0N0NHC3-F1
#
_cell.length_a   1.000
_cell.length_b   1.000
_cell.length_c   1.000
_cell.angle_alpha   90.00
_cell.angle_beta   90.00
_cell.angle_gamma   90.00
#
_symmetry.space_group_name_H-M   'P 1'
#
loop_
_entity.id
_entity.type
_entity.pdbx_description
1 polymer ?
#
loop_
_entity_poly.entity_id
_entity_poly.type
_entity_poly.pdbx_seq_one_letter_code
_entity_poly.pdbx_strand_id
1 'polypeptide(L)'
;MGNANGMGNANANGNGNGNGNANANGNGNGNGNDNANAGGAAAGGAASDFGTCDPTMSFEGGRGNRPATEFTFQSNDAVIAANQQEALNPNIITNRICDELGNICGASDAAIALCEDAQAQILALGTRDQTTADAWNSLVGGGAARAMRRGMRA
;
A
#
# COMPACT_ATOMS: atom_id res chain seq x y z
N MET A 1 -26.70 -19.02 -68.70
CA MET A 1 -26.72 -20.36 -68.08
C MET A 1 -26.53 -20.15 -66.59
N GLY A 2 -27.54 -20.45 -65.78
CA GLY A 2 -27.45 -20.27 -64.32
C GLY A 2 -26.66 -21.39 -63.64
N ASN A 3 -26.21 -21.15 -62.41
CA ASN A 3 -26.38 -22.10 -61.30
C ASN A 3 -26.09 -21.42 -59.96
N ALA A 4 -27.07 -21.41 -59.06
CA ALA A 4 -26.91 -21.10 -57.65
C ALA A 4 -26.66 -22.41 -56.89
N ASN A 5 -25.81 -22.40 -55.86
CA ASN A 5 -25.71 -23.35 -54.73
C ASN A 5 -24.53 -22.84 -53.87
N GLY A 6 -24.52 -22.74 -52.55
CA GLY A 6 -25.32 -23.30 -51.47
C GLY A 6 -24.44 -23.18 -50.21
N MET A 7 -25.03 -22.85 -49.06
CA MET A 7 -24.39 -22.55 -47.77
C MET A 7 -23.56 -23.72 -47.21
N GLY A 8 -22.55 -23.41 -46.37
CA GLY A 8 -21.81 -24.42 -45.61
C GLY A 8 -20.93 -23.84 -44.49
N ASN A 9 -21.55 -23.56 -43.34
CA ASN A 9 -20.91 -23.29 -42.06
C ASN A 9 -20.19 -24.55 -41.54
N ALA A 10 -18.86 -24.51 -41.39
CA ALA A 10 -18.09 -25.55 -40.71
C ALA A 10 -17.22 -24.93 -39.62
N ASN A 11 -17.80 -24.88 -38.42
CA ASN A 11 -17.14 -24.65 -37.14
C ASN A 11 -16.17 -25.81 -36.85
N ALA A 12 -14.88 -25.63 -37.16
CA ALA A 12 -13.84 -26.57 -36.79
C ALA A 12 -13.23 -26.17 -35.44
N ASN A 13 -13.83 -26.72 -34.37
CA ASN A 13 -13.30 -26.66 -33.01
C ASN A 13 -12.03 -27.54 -32.93
N GLY A 14 -10.86 -26.92 -33.03
CA GLY A 14 -9.55 -27.57 -32.90
C GLY A 14 -8.85 -27.11 -31.61
N ASN A 15 -9.02 -27.88 -30.54
CA ASN A 15 -8.35 -27.70 -29.26
C ASN A 15 -6.84 -27.96 -29.42
N GLY A 16 -6.04 -26.90 -29.49
CA GLY A 16 -4.57 -26.95 -29.59
C GLY A 16 -3.92 -26.27 -28.39
N ASN A 17 -3.62 -27.04 -27.36
CA ASN A 17 -2.88 -26.60 -26.18
C ASN A 17 -1.40 -26.35 -26.57
N GLY A 18 -1.07 -25.09 -26.90
CA GLY A 18 0.26 -24.66 -27.33
C GLY A 18 0.91 -23.76 -26.29
N ASN A 19 1.66 -24.35 -25.37
CA ASN A 19 2.54 -23.65 -24.43
C ASN A 19 3.65 -22.94 -25.22
N GLY A 20 3.55 -21.61 -25.36
CA GLY A 20 4.51 -20.79 -26.10
C GLY A 20 4.87 -19.54 -25.31
N ASN A 21 5.93 -19.64 -24.52
CA ASN A 21 6.60 -18.51 -23.89
C ASN A 21 7.22 -17.62 -24.99
N ALA A 22 6.55 -16.52 -25.32
CA ALA A 22 7.06 -15.51 -26.25
C ALA A 22 7.23 -14.18 -25.53
N ASN A 23 8.43 -13.96 -25.03
CA ASN A 23 8.95 -12.65 -24.66
C ASN A 23 8.98 -11.76 -25.91
N ALA A 24 7.96 -10.91 -26.08
CA ALA A 24 7.89 -9.93 -27.15
C ALA A 24 7.93 -8.52 -26.56
N ASN A 25 9.15 -7.98 -26.48
CA ASN A 25 9.39 -6.56 -26.25
C ASN A 25 8.94 -5.81 -27.52
N GLY A 26 7.75 -5.22 -27.48
CA GLY A 26 7.14 -4.52 -28.61
C GLY A 26 6.46 -3.24 -28.16
N ASN A 27 7.15 -2.12 -28.36
CA ASN A 27 6.63 -0.77 -28.15
C ASN A 27 5.45 -0.52 -29.11
N GLY A 28 4.23 -0.39 -28.58
CA GLY A 28 3.02 -0.10 -29.34
C GLY A 28 2.11 0.87 -28.61
N ASN A 29 2.07 2.12 -29.08
CA ASN A 29 1.10 3.12 -28.68
C ASN A 29 -0.33 2.61 -28.96
N GLY A 30 -1.11 2.34 -27.93
CA GLY A 30 -2.53 2.05 -28.01
C GLY A 30 -3.28 2.85 -26.95
N ASN A 31 -4.05 3.85 -27.38
CA ASN A 31 -5.07 4.48 -26.54
C ASN A 31 -6.12 3.42 -26.19
N GLY A 32 -6.01 2.83 -25.00
CA GLY A 32 -7.03 2.03 -24.35
C GLY A 32 -7.38 2.71 -23.04
N ASN A 33 -8.66 3.04 -22.84
CA ASN A 33 -9.15 3.63 -21.60
C ASN A 33 -9.14 2.56 -20.52
N ASP A 34 -7.99 2.33 -19.90
CA ASP A 34 -7.86 1.45 -18.76
C ASP A 34 -8.32 2.20 -17.51
N ASN A 35 -9.63 2.14 -17.25
CA ASN A 35 -10.12 2.23 -15.86
C ASN A 35 -9.70 0.95 -15.14
N ALA A 36 -8.38 0.81 -14.94
CA ALA A 36 -7.78 -0.15 -14.07
C ALA A 36 -8.18 0.28 -12.66
N ASN A 37 -9.29 -0.27 -12.19
CA ASN A 37 -9.54 -0.45 -10.78
C ASN A 37 -8.30 -1.16 -10.22
N ALA A 38 -7.37 -0.38 -9.66
CA ALA A 38 -6.22 -0.86 -8.93
C ALA A 38 -6.72 -1.50 -7.64
N GLY A 39 -7.38 -2.65 -7.78
CA GLY A 39 -7.63 -3.57 -6.71
C GLY A 39 -6.27 -3.97 -6.18
N GLY A 40 -5.98 -3.52 -4.96
CA GLY A 40 -4.70 -3.69 -4.28
C GLY A 40 -4.14 -5.07 -4.54
N ALA A 41 -2.95 -5.09 -5.14
CA ALA A 41 -2.09 -6.23 -5.08
C ALA A 41 -1.75 -6.43 -3.60
N ALA A 42 -2.56 -7.23 -2.91
CA ALA A 42 -2.14 -7.85 -1.68
C ALA A 42 -0.88 -8.65 -2.04
N ALA A 43 0.29 -8.06 -1.79
CA ALA A 43 1.59 -8.65 -2.02
C ALA A 43 1.69 -9.89 -1.12
N GLY A 44 1.25 -11.03 -1.66
CA GLY A 44 1.46 -12.32 -1.03
C GLY A 44 2.94 -12.68 -1.10
N GLY A 45 3.63 -12.74 0.04
CA GLY A 45 4.85 -13.54 0.14
C GLY A 45 5.84 -13.20 1.25
N ALA A 46 5.90 -11.96 1.73
CA ALA A 46 6.72 -11.59 2.89
C ALA A 46 5.84 -10.80 3.85
N ALA A 47 5.78 -11.20 5.11
CA ALA A 47 5.19 -10.34 6.13
C ALA A 47 6.00 -9.03 6.14
N SER A 48 5.33 -7.88 6.01
CA SER A 48 5.97 -6.57 6.12
C SER A 48 6.65 -6.47 7.49
N ASP A 49 7.98 -6.52 7.48
CA ASP A 49 8.80 -6.36 8.68
C ASP A 49 9.25 -4.90 8.76
N PHE A 50 8.71 -4.18 9.75
CA PHE A 50 9.02 -2.78 10.03
C PHE A 50 10.30 -2.61 10.86
N GLY A 51 11.00 -3.71 11.12
CA GLY A 51 12.23 -3.71 11.90
C GLY A 51 11.95 -3.41 13.37
N THR A 52 12.73 -2.50 13.95
CA THR A 52 12.62 -2.18 15.39
C THR A 52 11.54 -1.16 15.74
N CYS A 53 10.96 -0.49 14.73
CA CYS A 53 10.05 0.62 14.98
C CYS A 53 8.57 0.22 14.96
N ASP A 54 7.76 0.98 15.71
CA ASP A 54 6.30 0.96 15.59
C ASP A 54 5.84 1.88 14.43
N PRO A 55 5.27 1.35 13.33
CA PRO A 55 4.85 2.18 12.20
C PRO A 55 3.55 2.96 12.46
N THR A 56 2.93 2.83 13.63
CA THR A 56 1.62 3.44 13.91
C THR A 56 1.73 4.89 14.36
N MET A 57 0.59 5.60 14.32
CA MET A 57 0.47 6.97 14.80
C MET A 57 -0.71 7.14 15.77
N SER A 58 -0.74 8.26 16.46
CA SER A 58 -1.82 8.68 17.35
C SER A 58 -2.28 10.10 17.07
N PHE A 59 -3.55 10.39 17.35
CA PHE A 59 -4.16 11.70 17.23
C PHE A 59 -4.68 12.15 18.60
N GLU A 60 -3.96 13.05 19.27
CA GLU A 60 -4.26 13.43 20.64
C GLU A 60 -4.22 14.95 20.83
N GLY A 61 -5.07 15.42 21.76
CA GLY A 61 -5.15 16.81 22.17
C GLY A 61 -4.09 17.18 23.19
N GLY A 62 -3.64 18.44 23.17
CA GLY A 62 -2.81 19.00 24.26
C GLY A 62 -1.32 18.68 24.18
N ARG A 63 -0.82 18.19 23.04
CA ARG A 63 0.62 17.98 22.82
C ARG A 63 1.38 19.30 22.69
N GLY A 64 2.66 19.32 23.02
CA GLY A 64 3.53 20.48 22.78
C GLY A 64 3.09 21.78 23.50
N ASN A 65 2.44 21.68 24.67
CA ASN A 65 1.80 22.79 25.39
C ASN A 65 0.62 23.46 24.65
N ARG A 66 0.02 22.78 23.66
CA ARG A 66 -1.21 23.23 23.01
C ARG A 66 -2.42 23.02 23.93
N PRO A 67 -3.57 23.67 23.69
CA PRO A 67 -4.81 23.38 24.40
C PRO A 67 -5.22 21.91 24.27
N ALA A 68 -5.88 21.34 25.28
CA ALA A 68 -6.39 19.97 25.25
C ALA A 68 -7.40 19.71 24.10
N THR A 69 -7.99 20.77 23.54
CA THR A 69 -8.90 20.71 22.39
C THR A 69 -8.20 20.86 21.04
N GLU A 70 -6.88 21.06 21.02
CA GLU A 70 -6.07 21.12 19.80
C GLU A 70 -5.34 19.79 19.60
N PHE A 71 -5.84 19.02 18.64
CA PHE A 71 -5.38 17.67 18.36
C PHE A 71 -4.33 17.65 17.25
N THR A 72 -3.33 16.79 17.43
CA THR A 72 -2.20 16.66 16.52
C THR A 72 -1.85 15.20 16.31
N PHE A 73 -1.32 14.89 15.14
CA PHE A 73 -0.77 13.58 14.81
C PHE A 73 0.66 13.48 15.33
N GLN A 74 1.03 12.30 15.84
CA GLN A 74 2.41 11.98 16.20
C GLN A 74 2.66 10.48 16.02
N SER A 75 3.90 10.13 15.66
CA SER A 75 4.35 8.73 15.66
C SER A 75 4.22 8.11 17.05
N ASN A 76 3.79 6.85 17.13
CA ASN A 76 3.80 6.10 18.38
C ASN A 76 5.19 5.53 18.70
N ASP A 77 6.03 5.37 17.68
CA ASP A 77 7.43 5.01 17.89
C ASP A 77 8.21 6.19 18.50
N ALA A 78 8.84 5.94 19.65
CA ALA A 78 9.56 6.97 20.41
C ALA A 78 10.83 7.47 19.69
N VAL A 79 11.48 6.63 18.88
CA VAL A 79 12.69 7.03 18.15
C VAL A 79 12.32 7.92 16.97
N ILE A 80 11.28 7.56 16.22
CA ILE A 80 10.72 8.40 15.14
C ILE A 80 10.18 9.71 15.71
N ALA A 81 9.44 9.66 16.82
CA ALA A 81 8.88 10.83 17.49
C ALA A 81 9.95 11.78 18.07
N ALA A 82 11.17 11.30 18.34
CA ALA A 82 12.28 12.16 18.73
C ALA A 82 12.83 12.99 17.55
N ASN A 83 12.73 12.48 16.33
CA ASN A 83 13.21 13.14 15.11
C ASN A 83 12.23 14.17 14.54
N GLN A 84 10.99 14.20 15.03
CA GLN A 84 9.96 15.13 14.58
C GLN A 84 8.89 15.38 15.63
N GLN A 85 8.55 16.65 15.82
CA GLN A 85 7.43 17.07 16.67
C GLN A 85 6.07 16.73 16.05
N GLU A 86 5.02 16.84 16.86
CA GLU A 86 3.65 16.61 16.43
C GLU A 86 3.24 17.54 15.28
N ALA A 87 2.33 17.08 14.42
CA ALA A 87 1.85 17.87 13.29
C ALA A 87 0.33 17.90 13.19
N LEU A 88 -0.20 19.03 12.74
CA LEU A 88 -1.63 19.17 12.41
C LEU A 88 -2.00 18.49 11.08
N ASN A 89 -1.02 18.22 10.21
CA ASN A 89 -1.22 17.57 8.92
C ASN A 89 -0.74 16.12 9.01
N PRO A 90 -1.63 15.12 8.82
CA PRO A 90 -1.26 13.72 8.91
C PRO A 90 -0.18 13.33 7.90
N ASN A 91 -0.17 13.95 6.70
CA ASN A 91 0.82 13.64 5.67
C ASN A 91 2.25 13.98 6.09
N ILE A 92 2.44 14.91 7.03
CA ILE A 92 3.77 15.23 7.57
C ILE A 92 4.29 14.09 8.46
N ILE A 93 3.40 13.44 9.23
CA ILE A 93 3.74 12.32 10.11
C ILE A 93 3.90 11.02 9.31
N THR A 94 3.04 10.75 8.32
CA THR A 94 3.18 9.54 7.49
C THR A 94 4.47 9.55 6.68
N ASN A 95 4.85 10.69 6.08
CA ASN A 95 6.15 10.86 5.42
C ASN A 95 7.30 10.53 6.36
N ARG A 96 7.30 11.13 7.56
CA ARG A 96 8.34 10.89 8.55
C ARG A 96 8.41 9.42 8.95
N ILE A 97 7.28 8.77 9.20
CA ILE A 97 7.29 7.34 9.57
C ILE A 97 7.94 6.53 8.43
N CYS A 98 7.50 6.68 7.19
CA CYS A 98 8.06 5.92 6.07
C CYS A 98 9.55 6.20 5.84
N ASP A 99 10.01 7.44 5.97
CA ASP A 99 11.42 7.79 5.85
C ASP A 99 12.27 7.08 6.91
N GLU A 100 11.85 7.10 8.18
CA GLU A 100 12.62 6.52 9.26
C GLU A 100 12.65 4.98 9.20
N LEU A 101 11.63 4.35 8.59
CA LEU A 101 11.61 2.90 8.37
C LEU A 101 12.86 2.41 7.62
N GLY A 102 13.25 3.12 6.55
CA GLY A 102 14.45 2.78 5.76
C GLY A 102 15.76 3.25 6.38
N ASN A 103 15.72 4.26 7.26
CA ASN A 103 16.93 4.89 7.79
C ASN A 103 17.40 4.32 9.13
N ILE A 104 16.49 4.21 10.11
CA ILE A 104 16.86 3.88 11.50
C ILE A 104 16.19 2.62 12.03
N CYS A 105 15.10 2.18 11.39
CA CYS A 105 14.33 1.03 11.86
C CYS A 105 14.82 -0.30 11.29
N GLY A 106 15.54 -0.27 10.16
CA GLY A 106 15.96 -1.48 9.46
C GLY A 106 14.78 -2.25 8.87
N ALA A 107 13.75 -1.54 8.40
CA ALA A 107 12.58 -2.15 7.79
C ALA A 107 12.93 -2.86 6.47
N SER A 108 12.16 -3.89 6.15
CA SER A 108 12.22 -4.58 4.85
C SER A 108 11.67 -3.70 3.73
N ASP A 109 12.13 -3.93 2.49
CA ASP A 109 11.61 -3.25 1.29
C ASP A 109 10.08 -3.41 1.16
N ALA A 110 9.54 -4.57 1.54
CA ALA A 110 8.10 -4.82 1.54
C ALA A 110 7.34 -3.99 2.58
N ALA A 111 7.96 -3.62 3.69
CA ALA A 111 7.38 -2.73 4.69
C ALA A 111 7.44 -1.26 4.25
N ILE A 112 8.54 -0.85 3.60
CA ILE A 112 8.67 0.48 3.02
C ILE A 112 7.61 0.69 1.93
N ALA A 113 7.47 -0.26 0.99
CA ALA A 113 6.45 -0.21 -0.05
C ALA A 113 5.02 -0.16 0.53
N LEU A 114 4.73 -0.97 1.56
CA LEU A 114 3.44 -0.91 2.26
C LEU A 114 3.20 0.47 2.91
N CYS A 115 4.23 1.09 3.47
CA CYS A 115 4.13 2.42 4.07
C CYS A 115 3.81 3.50 3.02
N GLU A 116 4.49 3.46 1.87
CA GLU A 116 4.25 4.38 0.76
C GLU A 116 2.83 4.21 0.19
N ASP A 117 2.36 2.98 0.01
CA ASP A 117 0.98 2.69 -0.42
C ASP A 117 -0.04 3.20 0.61
N ALA A 118 0.22 3.02 1.90
CA ALA A 118 -0.63 3.53 2.96
C ALA A 118 -0.66 5.06 2.99
N GLN A 119 0.49 5.71 2.76
CA GLN A 119 0.57 7.15 2.67
C GLN A 119 -0.27 7.69 1.52
N ALA A 120 -0.20 7.09 0.34
CA ALA A 120 -1.01 7.50 -0.81
C ALA A 120 -2.52 7.41 -0.49
N GLN A 121 -2.95 6.38 0.24
CA GLN A 121 -4.33 6.24 0.69
C GLN A 121 -4.73 7.32 1.72
N ILE A 122 -3.87 7.64 2.70
CA ILE A 122 -4.12 8.73 3.65
C ILE A 122 -4.22 10.08 2.95
N LEU A 123 -3.34 10.34 1.99
CA LEU A 123 -3.41 11.56 1.18
C LEU A 123 -4.76 11.66 0.44
N ALA A 124 -5.24 10.56 -0.13
CA ALA A 124 -6.50 10.50 -0.84
C ALA A 124 -7.72 10.65 0.10
N LEU A 125 -7.65 10.17 1.35
CA LEU A 125 -8.74 10.35 2.33
C LEU A 125 -8.99 11.81 2.66
N GLY A 126 -7.93 12.62 2.76
CA GLY A 126 -8.01 14.07 3.05
C GLY A 126 -8.57 14.45 4.43
N THR A 127 -8.92 13.46 5.27
CA THR A 127 -9.36 13.67 6.65
C THR A 127 -8.18 14.08 7.54
N ARG A 128 -8.47 14.75 8.66
CA ARG A 128 -7.47 15.27 9.61
C ARG A 128 -7.94 15.10 11.05
N ASP A 129 -8.53 13.96 11.34
CA ASP A 129 -9.09 13.61 12.63
C ASP A 129 -8.70 12.17 13.02
N GLN A 130 -9.30 11.66 14.10
CA GLN A 130 -9.03 10.31 14.61
C GLN A 130 -9.19 9.23 13.53
N THR A 131 -10.14 9.38 12.61
CA THR A 131 -10.38 8.40 11.54
C THR A 131 -9.18 8.27 10.61
N THR A 132 -8.37 9.32 10.46
CA THR A 132 -7.12 9.28 9.69
C THR A 132 -6.07 8.41 10.37
N ALA A 133 -5.91 8.55 11.69
CA ALA A 133 -4.98 7.74 12.46
C ALA A 133 -5.42 6.26 12.46
N ASP A 134 -6.72 6.01 12.62
CA ASP A 134 -7.27 4.65 12.61
C ASP A 134 -7.09 3.97 11.23
N ALA A 135 -7.33 4.72 10.14
CA ALA A 135 -7.12 4.24 8.79
C ALA A 135 -5.65 3.88 8.54
N TRP A 136 -4.73 4.76 8.92
CA TRP A 136 -3.29 4.49 8.81
C TRP A 136 -2.88 3.25 9.60
N ASN A 137 -3.26 3.19 10.88
CA ASN A 137 -2.91 2.09 11.77
C ASN A 137 -3.46 0.76 11.27
N SER A 138 -4.62 0.76 10.61
CA SER A 138 -5.18 -0.43 9.97
C SER A 138 -4.35 -0.89 8.77
N LEU A 139 -3.87 0.04 7.95
CA LEU A 139 -3.05 -0.25 6.76
C LEU A 139 -1.68 -0.81 7.13
N VAL A 140 -0.98 -0.21 8.08
CA VAL A 140 0.39 -0.61 8.45
C VAL A 140 0.43 -1.68 9.55
N GLY A 141 -0.49 -1.62 10.51
CA GLY A 141 -0.59 -2.55 11.63
C GLY A 141 -1.12 -3.94 11.24
N GLY A 142 -1.91 -4.02 10.17
CA GLY A 142 -2.35 -5.30 9.58
C GLY A 142 -1.20 -6.15 9.03
N GLY A 143 -0.10 -5.52 8.60
CA GLY A 143 1.15 -6.18 8.20
C GLY A 143 2.08 -6.51 9.37
N ALA A 144 2.20 -5.58 10.35
CA ALA A 144 3.12 -5.68 11.49
C ALA A 144 2.68 -6.69 12.57
N ALA A 145 1.37 -6.89 12.77
CA ALA A 145 0.83 -7.72 13.86
C ALA A 145 1.21 -9.21 13.80
N ARG A 146 1.94 -9.67 12.76
CA ARG A 146 2.44 -11.04 12.64
C ARG A 146 3.92 -11.21 13.00
N ALA A 147 4.74 -10.14 12.95
CA ALA A 147 6.16 -10.20 13.26
C ALA A 147 6.41 -10.39 14.78
N MET A 148 5.66 -9.69 15.63
CA MET A 148 5.84 -9.75 17.08
C MET A 148 5.50 -11.12 17.70
N ARG A 149 4.68 -11.96 17.05
CA ARG A 149 4.39 -13.33 17.53
C ARG A 149 5.49 -14.35 17.20
N ARG A 150 6.47 -13.99 16.38
CA ARG A 150 7.56 -14.90 15.96
C ARG A 150 8.81 -14.82 16.83
N GLY A 151 8.94 -13.78 17.66
CA GLY A 151 10.07 -13.60 18.59
C GLY A 151 9.84 -14.15 20.00
N MET A 152 8.61 -14.56 20.36
CA MET A 152 8.29 -15.04 21.71
C MET A 152 8.11 -16.57 21.76
N ARG A 153 9.06 -17.29 21.15
CA ARG A 153 9.26 -18.73 21.31
C ARG A 153 10.76 -19.07 21.15
N ALA A 154 11.52 -18.95 22.23
CA ALA A 154 12.66 -19.79 22.60
C ALA A 154 13.09 -19.45 24.03
#